data_AF-A0A9E2P5G1-F1
#
_entry.id   AF-A0A9E2P5G1-F1
#
_cell.length_a   1.000
_cell.length_b   1.000
_cell.length_c   1.000
_cell.angle_alpha   90.00
_cell.angle_beta   90.00
_cell.angle_gamma   90.00
#
_symmetry.space_group_name_H-M   'P 1'
#
loop_
_entity.id
_entity.type
_entity.pdbx_description
1 polymer ?
#
loop_
_entity_poly.entity_id
_entity_poly.type
_entity_poly.pdbx_seq_one_letter_code
_entity_poly.pdbx_strand_id
1 'polypeptide(L)'
;MLDKYRDDLEKDHRVDRKSDADVSDEKEIAETLSRGLKSISPGRDYASKYHDLMIGIIEFIFFPWLCNPIKEKEINSGRKRIDMVMENAARGGVFYKLHDIRKIPCAIVPLECKNYKTEVSNPELDQLAGRMSVNRGMFGFLCCRHFENRSKFIESCKDTYRDRKELIVPLDDNTIVKFLHLISEEKRKVIDRKINDLIDEVWY
;
A
#
# COMPACT_ATOMS: atom_id res chain seq x y z
N MET A 1 -5.64 7.45 -18.05
CA MET A 1 -4.55 6.45 -18.17
C MET A 1 -4.82 5.28 -17.23
N LEU A 2 -4.97 5.51 -15.92
CA LEU A 2 -5.33 4.47 -14.95
C LEU A 2 -6.72 3.85 -15.18
N ASP A 3 -7.73 4.62 -15.63
CA ASP A 3 -9.06 4.07 -15.92
C ASP A 3 -9.06 3.03 -17.05
N LYS A 4 -8.34 3.31 -18.14
CA LYS A 4 -8.18 2.37 -19.27
C LYS A 4 -7.44 1.11 -18.81
N TYR A 5 -6.36 1.28 -18.06
CA TYR A 5 -5.59 0.18 -17.45
C TYR A 5 -6.46 -0.70 -16.54
N ARG A 6 -7.36 -0.10 -15.74
CA ARG A 6 -8.30 -0.82 -14.89
C ARG A 6 -9.23 -1.70 -15.73
N ASP A 7 -9.89 -1.10 -16.73
CA ASP A 7 -10.84 -1.79 -17.59
C ASP A 7 -10.21 -2.99 -18.33
N ASP A 8 -8.93 -2.87 -18.69
CA ASP A 8 -8.19 -3.94 -19.39
C ASP A 8 -7.82 -5.10 -18.43
N LEU A 9 -7.36 -4.80 -17.21
CA LEU A 9 -7.04 -5.83 -16.21
C LEU A 9 -8.27 -6.53 -15.60
N GLU A 10 -9.41 -5.85 -15.47
CA GLU A 10 -10.65 -6.49 -15.01
C GLU A 10 -11.16 -7.54 -16.01
N LYS A 11 -10.93 -7.32 -17.31
CA LYS A 11 -11.27 -8.27 -18.38
C LYS A 11 -10.30 -9.45 -18.40
N ASP A 12 -9.01 -9.20 -18.18
CA ASP A 12 -7.95 -10.21 -18.19
C ASP A 12 -8.04 -11.15 -16.97
N HIS A 13 -8.56 -10.67 -15.83
CA HIS A 13 -8.93 -11.54 -14.70
C HIS A 13 -10.03 -12.57 -15.01
N ARG A 14 -10.70 -12.46 -16.17
CA ARG A 14 -11.67 -13.44 -16.69
C ARG A 14 -11.11 -14.30 -17.83
N VAL A 15 -9.98 -13.95 -18.44
CA VAL A 15 -9.37 -14.67 -19.59
C VAL A 15 -7.85 -14.49 -19.55
N ASP A 16 -7.09 -15.59 -19.42
CA ASP A 16 -5.63 -15.61 -19.18
C ASP A 16 -4.79 -15.27 -20.44
N ARG A 17 -4.93 -14.05 -20.99
CA ARG A 17 -4.15 -13.61 -22.17
C ARG A 17 -3.91 -12.08 -22.20
N LYS A 18 -2.79 -11.64 -21.60
CA LYS A 18 -2.25 -10.29 -21.82
C LYS A 18 -1.80 -10.09 -23.27
N SER A 19 -2.15 -8.95 -23.86
CA SER A 19 -1.65 -8.53 -25.18
C SER A 19 -0.31 -7.78 -25.05
N ASP A 20 0.52 -7.80 -26.09
CA ASP A 20 1.81 -7.07 -26.10
C ASP A 20 1.64 -5.55 -25.91
N ALA A 21 0.47 -5.01 -26.30
CA ALA A 21 0.13 -3.60 -26.11
C ALA A 21 -0.12 -3.25 -24.63
N ASP A 22 -0.81 -4.13 -23.87
CA ASP A 22 -1.08 -3.91 -22.45
C ASP A 22 0.19 -4.01 -21.59
N VAL A 23 1.13 -4.87 -21.99
CA VAL A 23 2.42 -5.04 -21.31
C VAL A 23 3.31 -3.81 -21.52
N SER A 24 3.34 -3.26 -22.73
CA SER A 24 4.07 -2.02 -23.03
C SER A 24 3.55 -0.83 -22.21
N ASP A 25 2.24 -0.73 -22.04
CA ASP A 25 1.60 0.34 -21.27
C ASP A 25 1.95 0.25 -19.76
N GLU A 26 1.97 -0.95 -19.15
CA GLU A 26 2.33 -1.14 -17.74
C GLU A 26 3.76 -0.68 -17.42
N LYS A 27 4.70 -0.98 -18.31
CA LYS A 27 6.10 -0.60 -18.13
C LYS A 27 6.26 0.92 -18.10
N GLU A 28 5.68 1.62 -19.08
CA GLU A 28 5.78 3.07 -19.17
C GLU A 28 5.11 3.77 -17.97
N ILE A 29 3.96 3.25 -17.53
CA ILE A 29 3.28 3.75 -16.32
C ILE A 29 4.19 3.58 -15.10
N ALA A 30 4.77 2.39 -14.90
CA ALA A 30 5.62 2.10 -13.75
C ALA A 30 6.87 3.01 -13.71
N GLU A 31 7.53 3.21 -14.85
CA GLU A 31 8.69 4.09 -14.98
C GLU A 31 8.32 5.57 -14.74
N THR A 32 7.16 6.00 -15.23
CA THR A 32 6.65 7.36 -15.04
C THR A 32 6.31 7.62 -13.57
N LEU A 33 5.63 6.70 -12.90
CA LEU A 33 5.33 6.78 -11.47
C LEU A 33 6.60 6.77 -10.63
N SER A 34 7.60 5.96 -10.98
CA SER A 34 8.89 5.92 -10.27
C SER A 34 9.65 7.24 -10.38
N ARG A 35 9.69 7.84 -11.58
CA ARG A 35 10.27 9.18 -11.79
C ARG A 35 9.51 10.25 -11.03
N GLY A 36 8.17 10.18 -11.06
CA GLY A 36 7.29 11.06 -10.30
C GLY A 36 7.62 11.07 -8.80
N LEU A 37 7.73 9.88 -8.20
CA LEU A 37 7.99 9.73 -6.76
C LEU A 37 9.34 10.33 -6.36
N LYS A 38 10.38 10.05 -7.16
CA LYS A 38 11.74 10.59 -6.95
C LYS A 38 11.81 12.10 -7.14
N SER A 39 10.93 12.70 -7.95
CA SER A 39 10.94 14.14 -8.23
C SER A 39 10.34 14.99 -7.08
N ILE A 40 9.56 14.38 -6.18
CA ILE A 40 8.92 15.10 -5.09
C ILE A 40 9.87 15.16 -3.89
N SER A 41 10.25 16.38 -3.48
CA SER A 41 11.09 16.59 -2.30
C SER A 41 10.36 16.23 -0.99
N PRO A 42 11.05 15.59 -0.02
CA PRO A 42 10.52 15.39 1.33
C PRO A 42 10.24 16.72 2.04
N GLY A 43 9.15 16.76 2.83
CA GLY A 43 8.76 17.92 3.62
C GLY A 43 7.30 18.35 3.44
N ARG A 44 6.84 19.23 4.33
CA ARG A 44 5.43 19.66 4.37
C ARG A 44 4.99 20.38 3.09
N ASP A 45 5.88 21.16 2.48
CA ASP A 45 5.58 21.97 1.28
C ASP A 45 5.08 21.14 0.09
N TYR A 46 5.49 19.87 0.03
CA TYR A 46 5.09 18.94 -1.04
C TYR A 46 4.23 17.77 -0.54
N ALA A 47 3.75 17.81 0.71
CA ALA A 47 3.00 16.71 1.31
C ALA A 47 1.73 16.35 0.53
N SER A 48 0.96 17.33 0.04
CA SER A 48 -0.22 17.06 -0.78
C SER A 48 0.16 16.37 -2.10
N LYS A 49 1.17 16.88 -2.81
CA LYS A 49 1.63 16.28 -4.08
C LYS A 49 2.12 14.85 -3.90
N TYR A 50 2.86 14.60 -2.82
CA TYR A 50 3.30 13.26 -2.45
C TYR A 50 2.12 12.34 -2.19
N HIS A 51 1.14 12.80 -1.39
CA HIS A 51 -0.03 12.02 -1.04
C HIS A 51 -0.86 11.67 -2.29
N ASP A 52 -1.13 12.64 -3.16
CA ASP A 52 -1.87 12.45 -4.41
C ASP A 52 -1.17 11.42 -5.32
N LEU A 53 0.14 11.53 -5.45
CA LEU A 53 0.92 10.58 -6.24
C LEU A 53 0.90 9.17 -5.62
N MET A 54 1.08 9.07 -4.30
CA MET A 54 1.10 7.78 -3.60
C MET A 54 -0.22 7.03 -3.72
N ILE A 55 -1.36 7.72 -3.74
CA ILE A 55 -2.66 7.08 -4.01
C ILE A 55 -2.64 6.34 -5.35
N GLY A 56 -2.23 7.03 -6.42
CA GLY A 56 -2.14 6.43 -7.75
C GLY A 56 -1.09 5.31 -7.84
N ILE A 57 0.04 5.44 -7.14
CA ILE A 57 1.08 4.41 -7.09
C ILE A 57 0.58 3.14 -6.40
N ILE A 58 -0.02 3.28 -5.22
CA ILE A 58 -0.54 2.15 -4.45
C ILE A 58 -1.66 1.45 -5.22
N GLU A 59 -2.59 2.21 -5.81
CA GLU A 59 -3.62 1.65 -6.67
C GLU A 59 -3.00 0.86 -7.82
N PHE A 60 -2.04 1.44 -8.54
CA PHE A 60 -1.37 0.77 -9.66
C PHE A 60 -0.61 -0.51 -9.25
N ILE A 61 0.03 -0.51 -8.07
CA ILE A 61 0.78 -1.67 -7.57
C ILE A 61 -0.17 -2.79 -7.12
N PHE A 62 -1.22 -2.47 -6.38
CA PHE A 62 -2.06 -3.48 -5.74
C PHE A 62 -3.31 -3.86 -6.51
N PHE A 63 -3.66 -3.13 -7.56
CA PHE A 63 -4.74 -3.54 -8.44
C PHE A 63 -4.41 -4.90 -9.10
N PRO A 64 -5.36 -5.85 -9.16
CA PRO A 64 -6.77 -5.77 -8.73
C PRO A 64 -7.05 -6.35 -7.33
N TRP A 65 -6.02 -6.69 -6.56
CA TRP A 65 -6.21 -7.30 -5.24
C TRP A 65 -6.72 -6.31 -4.20
N LEU A 66 -6.26 -5.06 -4.25
CA LEU A 66 -6.85 -3.92 -3.55
C LEU A 66 -7.42 -2.95 -4.58
N CYS A 67 -8.66 -2.51 -4.40
CA CYS A 67 -9.35 -1.63 -5.34
C CYS A 67 -10.16 -0.54 -4.62
N ASN A 68 -10.86 0.29 -5.40
CA ASN A 68 -11.75 1.34 -4.90
C ASN A 68 -11.10 2.27 -3.86
N PRO A 69 -9.96 2.93 -4.19
CA PRO A 69 -9.31 3.84 -3.26
C PRO A 69 -10.23 5.01 -2.89
N ILE A 70 -10.43 5.23 -1.60
CA ILE A 70 -11.15 6.39 -1.06
C ILE A 70 -10.15 7.26 -0.31
N LYS A 71 -9.86 8.43 -0.88
CA LYS A 71 -9.00 9.45 -0.26
C LYS A 71 -9.70 10.14 0.91
N GLU A 72 -8.93 10.45 1.96
CA GLU A 72 -9.34 11.25 3.12
C GLU A 72 -10.65 10.77 3.78
N LYS A 73 -10.73 9.47 4.08
CA LYS A 73 -11.92 8.87 4.69
C LYS A 73 -12.14 9.43 6.10
N GLU A 74 -13.18 10.23 6.26
CA GLU A 74 -13.63 10.69 7.57
C GLU A 74 -14.14 9.56 8.44
N ILE A 75 -13.80 9.61 9.74
CA ILE A 75 -14.28 8.69 10.76
C ILE A 75 -14.64 9.47 12.04
N ASN A 76 -15.38 8.81 12.94
CA ASN A 76 -15.78 9.37 14.25
C ASN A 76 -16.49 10.74 14.12
N SER A 77 -17.43 10.84 13.16
CA SER A 77 -18.17 12.07 12.85
C SER A 77 -17.25 13.24 12.43
N GLY A 78 -16.31 12.98 11.52
CA GLY A 78 -15.39 13.98 10.96
C GLY A 78 -14.18 14.34 11.82
N ARG A 79 -14.08 13.83 13.06
CA ARG A 79 -13.00 14.21 13.99
C ARG A 79 -11.63 13.61 13.66
N LYS A 80 -11.61 12.50 12.92
CA LYS A 80 -10.37 11.87 12.45
C LYS A 80 -10.54 11.54 10.96
N ARG A 81 -9.42 11.44 10.25
CA ARG A 81 -9.37 11.06 8.83
C ARG A 81 -8.31 9.99 8.64
N ILE A 82 -8.52 9.06 7.72
CA ILE A 82 -7.49 8.15 7.21
C ILE A 82 -7.10 8.67 5.83
N ASP A 83 -5.80 8.77 5.57
CA ASP A 83 -5.26 9.32 4.31
C ASP A 83 -5.88 8.62 3.09
N MET A 84 -5.93 7.28 3.11
CA MET A 84 -6.61 6.47 2.10
C MET A 84 -7.12 5.16 2.71
N VAL A 85 -8.25 4.66 2.20
CA VAL A 85 -8.68 3.27 2.41
C VAL A 85 -8.92 2.60 1.07
N MET A 86 -8.63 1.30 0.99
CA MET A 86 -8.92 0.47 -0.18
C MET A 86 -9.75 -0.75 0.21
N GLU A 87 -10.55 -1.26 -0.72
CA GLU A 87 -11.29 -2.51 -0.55
C GLU A 87 -10.40 -3.70 -0.92
N ASN A 88 -10.43 -4.74 -0.10
CA ASN A 88 -9.76 -6.00 -0.42
C ASN A 88 -10.67 -6.87 -1.28
N ALA A 89 -10.39 -6.89 -2.58
CA ALA A 89 -11.09 -7.68 -3.58
C ALA A 89 -10.34 -8.97 -3.97
N ALA A 90 -9.31 -9.33 -3.20
CA ALA A 90 -8.43 -10.45 -3.52
C ALA A 90 -9.18 -11.80 -3.48
N ARG A 91 -9.07 -12.56 -4.58
CA ARG A 91 -9.59 -13.93 -4.71
C ARG A 91 -8.52 -15.00 -4.50
N GLY A 92 -7.28 -14.58 -4.26
CA GLY A 92 -6.10 -15.41 -4.09
C GLY A 92 -4.91 -14.54 -3.65
N GLY A 93 -3.74 -15.14 -3.51
CA GLY A 93 -2.54 -14.42 -3.08
C GLY A 93 -2.56 -14.04 -1.59
N VAL A 94 -1.65 -13.15 -1.22
CA VAL A 94 -1.36 -12.78 0.16
C VAL A 94 -2.54 -12.12 0.88
N PHE A 95 -3.24 -11.18 0.24
CA PHE A 95 -4.37 -10.48 0.86
C PHE A 95 -5.58 -11.38 1.10
N TYR A 96 -5.81 -12.36 0.21
CA TYR A 96 -6.81 -13.40 0.42
C TYR A 96 -6.42 -14.32 1.57
N LYS A 97 -5.17 -14.83 1.60
CA LYS A 97 -4.68 -15.69 2.69
C LYS A 97 -4.70 -14.97 4.05
N LEU A 98 -4.41 -13.67 4.07
CA LEU A 98 -4.44 -12.87 5.28
C LEU A 98 -5.85 -12.81 5.90
N HIS A 99 -6.86 -12.62 5.05
CA HIS A 99 -8.26 -12.66 5.45
C HIS A 99 -8.72 -14.07 5.82
N ASP A 100 -8.53 -15.03 4.90
CA ASP A 100 -9.21 -16.32 4.97
C ASP A 100 -8.47 -17.38 5.79
N ILE A 101 -7.13 -17.36 5.79
CA ILE A 101 -6.34 -18.33 6.55
C ILE A 101 -5.93 -17.73 7.90
N ARG A 102 -5.32 -16.54 7.88
CA ARG A 102 -4.82 -15.86 9.07
C ARG A 102 -5.91 -15.16 9.90
N LYS A 103 -7.14 -15.09 9.37
CA LYS A 103 -8.34 -14.52 10.01
C LYS A 103 -8.14 -13.09 10.53
N ILE A 104 -7.34 -12.29 9.83
CA ILE A 104 -7.24 -10.85 10.10
C ILE A 104 -8.39 -10.14 9.37
N PRO A 105 -9.25 -9.38 10.08
CA PRO A 105 -10.26 -8.56 9.43
C PRO A 105 -9.60 -7.53 8.50
N CYS A 106 -9.67 -7.73 7.19
CA CYS A 106 -9.03 -6.85 6.22
C CYS A 106 -9.87 -6.70 4.95
N ALA A 107 -11.19 -6.64 5.09
CA ALA A 107 -12.10 -6.26 4.00
C ALA A 107 -11.85 -4.82 3.53
N ILE A 108 -11.43 -3.96 4.46
CA ILE A 108 -10.91 -2.61 4.21
C ILE A 108 -9.45 -2.58 4.65
N VAL A 109 -8.59 -1.97 3.84
CA VAL A 109 -7.16 -1.78 4.10
C VAL A 109 -6.89 -0.28 4.22
N PRO A 110 -6.68 0.27 5.43
CA PRO A 110 -6.24 1.65 5.61
C PRO A 110 -4.76 1.83 5.25
N LEU A 111 -4.45 3.00 4.68
CA LEU A 111 -3.11 3.43 4.34
C LEU A 111 -2.87 4.85 4.86
N GLU A 112 -1.68 5.10 5.40
CA GLU A 112 -1.17 6.44 5.75
C GLU A 112 0.08 6.77 4.94
N CYS A 113 0.21 8.01 4.48
CA CYS A 113 1.32 8.46 3.65
C CYS A 113 2.00 9.68 4.29
N LYS A 114 3.26 9.54 4.71
CA LYS A 114 4.02 10.62 5.39
C LYS A 114 5.18 11.12 4.54
N ASN A 115 5.07 12.37 4.06
CA ASN A 115 6.13 13.07 3.33
C ASN A 115 7.06 13.85 4.28
N TYR A 116 7.69 13.17 5.24
CA TYR A 116 8.59 13.81 6.20
C TYR A 116 10.04 13.75 5.73
N LYS A 117 10.82 14.79 6.11
CA LYS A 117 12.29 14.80 5.92
C LYS A 117 12.99 13.87 6.90
N THR A 118 12.43 13.75 8.10
CA THR A 118 12.89 12.90 9.19
C THR A 118 12.19 11.55 9.15
N GLU A 119 12.76 10.56 9.83
CA GLU A 119 12.11 9.27 10.07
C GLU A 119 10.70 9.43 10.68
N VAL A 120 9.79 8.56 10.26
CA VAL A 120 8.45 8.46 10.87
C VAL A 120 8.56 7.83 12.24
N SER A 121 7.84 8.37 13.22
CA SER A 121 7.97 8.00 14.63
C SER A 121 6.78 7.16 15.11
N ASN A 122 6.88 6.62 16.34
CA ASN A 122 5.79 5.89 16.99
C ASN A 122 4.45 6.67 17.01
N PRO A 123 4.41 8.00 17.23
CA PRO A 123 3.19 8.80 17.09
C PRO A 123 2.38 8.58 15.80
N GLU A 124 3.04 8.44 14.65
CA GLU A 124 2.34 8.19 13.38
C GLU A 124 1.81 6.75 13.29
N LEU A 125 2.57 5.79 13.81
CA LEU A 125 2.14 4.39 13.92
C LEU A 125 0.91 4.28 14.84
N ASP A 126 0.99 4.86 16.03
CA ASP A 126 -0.10 4.92 17.03
C ASP A 126 -1.33 5.63 16.46
N GLN A 127 -1.12 6.66 15.64
CA GLN A 127 -2.19 7.37 14.96
C GLN A 127 -2.93 6.47 13.97
N LEU A 128 -2.23 5.69 13.15
CA LEU A 128 -2.86 4.72 12.24
C LEU A 128 -3.57 3.61 13.03
N ALA A 129 -2.86 2.99 13.97
CA ALA A 129 -3.37 1.97 14.88
C ALA A 129 -4.69 2.41 15.53
N GLY A 130 -4.73 3.61 16.13
CA GLY A 130 -5.92 4.19 16.76
C GLY A 130 -7.07 4.56 15.80
N ARG A 131 -6.91 4.36 14.49
CA ARG A 131 -7.95 4.50 13.45
C ARG A 131 -8.43 3.15 12.92
N MET A 132 -7.75 2.06 13.25
CA MET A 132 -8.15 0.70 12.87
C MET A 132 -9.31 0.19 13.74
N SER A 133 -9.98 -0.84 13.25
CA SER A 133 -10.99 -1.64 13.98
C SER A 133 -11.42 -2.81 13.11
N VAL A 134 -12.13 -3.79 13.68
CA VAL A 134 -12.70 -4.92 12.92
C VAL A 134 -13.49 -4.46 11.68
N ASN A 135 -14.24 -3.37 11.80
CA ASN A 135 -15.07 -2.82 10.72
C ASN A 135 -14.30 -1.89 9.75
N ARG A 136 -13.11 -1.40 10.14
CA ARG A 136 -12.29 -0.49 9.33
C ARG A 136 -11.01 -1.13 8.80
N GLY A 137 -10.80 -2.42 9.10
CA GLY A 137 -9.57 -3.13 8.83
C GLY A 137 -8.64 -3.18 10.04
N MET A 138 -8.08 -4.36 10.26
CA MET A 138 -7.03 -4.71 11.21
C MET A 138 -5.69 -5.00 10.51
N PHE A 139 -5.63 -4.81 9.18
CA PHE A 139 -4.40 -4.82 8.38
C PHE A 139 -4.30 -3.51 7.59
N GLY A 140 -3.13 -2.86 7.59
CA GLY A 140 -2.91 -1.62 6.86
C GLY A 140 -1.45 -1.36 6.54
N PHE A 141 -1.20 -0.29 5.80
CA PHE A 141 0.15 0.14 5.41
C PHE A 141 0.49 1.52 5.95
N LEU A 142 1.73 1.71 6.39
CA LEU A 142 2.29 3.02 6.69
C LEU A 142 3.40 3.30 5.68
N CYS A 143 3.17 4.26 4.80
CA CYS A 143 4.10 4.67 3.75
C CYS A 143 4.89 5.92 4.18
N CYS A 144 6.20 5.90 4.02
CA CYS A 144 7.08 7.03 4.34
C CYS A 144 8.18 7.21 3.29
N ARG A 145 8.93 8.31 3.39
CA ARG A 145 10.06 8.55 2.48
C ARG A 145 11.23 7.60 2.74
N HIS A 146 11.55 7.35 4.01
CA HIS A 146 12.71 6.56 4.42
C HIS A 146 12.59 6.14 5.89
N PHE A 147 13.30 5.07 6.26
CA PHE A 147 13.55 4.65 7.63
C PHE A 147 15.04 4.75 7.94
N GLU A 148 15.41 5.55 8.94
CA GLU A 148 16.79 5.62 9.45
C GLU A 148 17.16 4.33 10.18
N ASN A 149 16.24 3.79 11.00
CA ASN A 149 16.39 2.50 11.68
C ASN A 149 15.14 1.63 11.47
N ARG A 150 15.06 1.02 10.28
CA ARG A 150 13.94 0.14 9.91
C ARG A 150 13.72 -1.00 10.89
N SER A 151 14.77 -1.62 11.42
CA SER A 151 14.64 -2.73 12.37
C SER A 151 13.91 -2.28 13.64
N LYS A 152 14.27 -1.11 14.18
CA LYS A 152 13.57 -0.55 15.34
C LYS A 152 12.10 -0.23 15.03
N PHE A 153 11.82 0.32 13.85
CA PHE A 153 10.45 0.61 13.45
C PHE A 153 9.60 -0.67 13.31
N ILE A 154 10.19 -1.74 12.75
CA ILE A 154 9.55 -3.05 12.66
C ILE A 154 9.22 -3.60 14.06
N GLU A 155 10.11 -3.48 15.04
CA GLU A 155 9.81 -3.89 16.42
C GLU A 155 8.61 -3.11 17.01
N SER A 156 8.49 -1.80 16.75
CA SER A 156 7.28 -1.04 17.12
C SER A 156 6.01 -1.56 16.43
N CYS A 157 6.10 -1.99 15.17
CA CYS A 157 4.98 -2.61 14.45
C CYS A 157 4.61 -3.98 15.06
N LYS A 158 5.60 -4.78 15.46
CA LYS A 158 5.38 -6.07 16.14
C LYS A 158 4.71 -5.88 17.49
N ASP A 159 5.15 -4.90 18.28
CA ASP A 159 4.52 -4.56 19.56
C ASP A 159 3.04 -4.18 19.35
N THR A 160 2.76 -3.34 18.35
CA THR A 160 1.39 -2.95 17.97
C THR A 160 0.54 -4.17 17.58
N TYR A 161 1.09 -5.07 16.76
CA TYR A 161 0.40 -6.29 16.35
C TYR A 161 0.17 -7.25 17.52
N ARG A 162 1.17 -7.45 18.40
CA ARG A 162 1.08 -8.33 19.56
C ARG A 162 -0.03 -7.88 20.51
N ASP A 163 -0.03 -6.58 20.82
CA ASP A 163 -0.87 -5.99 21.87
C ASP A 163 -2.31 -5.73 21.40
N ARG A 164 -2.50 -5.39 20.12
CA ARG A 164 -3.79 -4.92 19.60
C ARG A 164 -4.33 -5.72 18.42
N LYS A 165 -3.54 -6.65 17.87
CA LYS A 165 -3.84 -7.39 16.63
C LYS A 165 -3.98 -6.49 15.40
N GLU A 166 -3.42 -5.29 15.47
CA GLU A 166 -3.37 -4.30 14.39
C GLU A 166 -2.08 -4.54 13.59
N LEU A 167 -2.20 -5.20 12.43
CA LEU A 167 -1.07 -5.54 11.58
C LEU A 167 -0.76 -4.38 10.64
N ILE A 168 0.27 -3.60 10.97
CA ILE A 168 0.70 -2.46 10.16
C ILE A 168 2.03 -2.80 9.48
N VAL A 169 2.04 -2.78 8.15
CA VAL A 169 3.23 -3.03 7.35
C VAL A 169 3.87 -1.70 6.91
N PRO A 170 5.11 -1.40 7.33
CA PRO A 170 5.83 -0.21 6.91
C PRO A 170 6.42 -0.33 5.51
N LEU A 171 6.22 0.70 4.68
CA LEU A 171 6.76 0.81 3.32
C LEU A 171 7.52 2.13 3.15
N ASP A 172 8.77 2.08 2.68
CA ASP A 172 9.51 3.27 2.27
C ASP A 172 9.51 3.46 0.74
N ASP A 173 9.94 4.63 0.27
CA ASP A 173 10.09 4.92 -1.15
C ASP A 173 10.92 3.84 -1.88
N ASN A 174 11.97 3.31 -1.25
CA ASN A 174 12.80 2.28 -1.86
C ASN A 174 12.01 1.00 -2.14
N THR A 175 11.15 0.59 -1.20
CA THR A 175 10.27 -0.57 -1.37
C THR A 175 9.25 -0.34 -2.48
N ILE A 176 8.64 0.85 -2.50
CA ILE A 176 7.69 1.26 -3.55
C ILE A 176 8.35 1.28 -4.93
N VAL A 177 9.54 1.87 -5.05
CA VAL A 177 10.31 1.90 -6.30
C VAL A 177 10.70 0.49 -6.75
N LYS A 178 11.02 -0.44 -5.83
CA LYS A 178 11.27 -1.85 -6.17
C LYS A 178 10.03 -2.52 -6.75
N PHE A 179 8.83 -2.26 -6.22
CA PHE A 179 7.60 -2.80 -6.78
C PHE A 179 7.32 -2.26 -8.18
N LEU A 180 7.46 -0.94 -8.38
CA LEU A 180 7.35 -0.34 -9.72
C LEU A 180 8.39 -0.91 -10.69
N HIS A 181 9.62 -1.14 -10.22
CA HIS A 181 10.65 -1.76 -11.05
C HIS A 181 10.29 -3.21 -11.43
N LEU A 182 9.79 -4.02 -10.49
CA LEU A 182 9.31 -5.37 -10.79
C LEU A 182 8.19 -5.35 -11.84
N ILE A 183 7.30 -4.36 -11.82
CA ILE A 183 6.26 -4.19 -12.85
C ILE A 183 6.90 -3.84 -14.20
N SER A 184 7.87 -2.92 -14.23
CA SER A 184 8.58 -2.54 -15.46
C SER A 184 9.38 -3.68 -16.09
N GLU A 185 9.72 -4.71 -15.31
CA GLU A 185 10.40 -5.94 -15.76
C GLU A 185 9.42 -7.11 -15.99
N GLU A 186 8.11 -6.87 -16.03
CA GLU A 186 7.07 -7.89 -16.21
C GLU A 186 7.03 -8.97 -15.10
N LYS A 187 7.62 -8.65 -13.94
CA LYS A 187 7.71 -9.52 -12.75
C LYS A 187 6.65 -9.17 -11.69
N ARG A 188 5.51 -8.60 -12.07
CA ARG A 188 4.40 -8.23 -11.14
C ARG A 188 4.00 -9.39 -10.22
N LYS A 189 3.99 -10.63 -10.73
CA LYS A 189 3.67 -11.84 -9.94
C LYS A 189 4.58 -12.04 -8.71
N VAL A 190 5.77 -11.46 -8.69
CA VAL A 190 6.73 -11.52 -7.57
C VAL A 190 6.29 -10.63 -6.40
N ILE A 191 5.48 -9.60 -6.64
CA ILE A 191 5.04 -8.65 -5.61
C ILE A 191 4.25 -9.36 -4.51
N ASP A 192 3.41 -10.35 -4.86
CA ASP A 192 2.65 -11.13 -3.87
C ASP A 192 3.57 -11.77 -2.81
N ARG A 193 4.67 -12.38 -3.26
CA ARG A 193 5.69 -12.95 -2.37
C ARG A 193 6.36 -11.87 -1.54
N LYS A 194 6.72 -10.74 -2.15
CA LYS A 194 7.39 -9.64 -1.42
C LYS A 194 6.50 -9.00 -0.36
N ILE A 195 5.21 -8.89 -0.60
CA ILE A 195 4.25 -8.43 0.41
C ILE A 195 4.11 -9.48 1.52
N ASN A 196 4.10 -10.77 1.19
CA ASN A 196 4.11 -11.82 2.20
C ASN A 196 5.37 -11.74 3.08
N ASP A 197 6.54 -11.55 2.49
CA ASP A 197 7.80 -11.38 3.22
C ASP A 197 7.70 -10.18 4.21
N LEU A 198 7.21 -9.02 3.73
CA LEU A 198 7.02 -7.82 4.56
C LEU A 198 6.00 -8.01 5.68
N ILE A 199 4.93 -8.77 5.44
CA ILE A 199 3.97 -9.12 6.47
C ILE A 199 4.63 -10.03 7.52
N ASP A 200 5.40 -11.02 7.07
CA ASP A 200 6.04 -11.98 7.96
C ASP A 200 7.10 -11.33 8.86
N GLU A 201 7.72 -10.23 8.43
CA GLU A 201 8.59 -9.41 9.27
C GLU A 201 7.89 -8.80 10.49
N VAL A 202 6.57 -8.57 10.43
CA VAL A 202 5.76 -8.01 11.54
C VAL A 202 4.98 -9.11 12.26
N TRP A 203 4.66 -10.19 11.56
CA TRP A 203 3.87 -11.30 12.10
C TRP A 203 4.62 -12.14 13.14
N TYR A 204 5.94 -12.31 12.97
CA TYR A 204 6.82 -13.11 13.84
C TYR A 204 7.70 -12.25 14.74
#